data_AF-A0A1H8SXK9-F1
#
_entry.id   AF-A0A1H8SXK9-F1
#
_cell.length_a   1.000
_cell.length_b   1.000
_cell.length_c   1.000
_cell.angle_alpha   90.00
_cell.angle_beta   90.00
_cell.angle_gamma   90.00
#
_symmetry.space_group_name_H-M   'P 1'
#
loop_
_entity.id
_entity.type
_entity.pdbx_description
1 polymer ?
#
loop_
_entity_poly.entity_id
_entity_poly.type
_entity_poly.pdbx_seq_one_letter_code
_entity_poly.pdbx_strand_id
1 'polypeptide(L)'
;MELYFRDNFFNAGVTEILNGQGESAGQIDLKSAFGSAIDVYGKDGQLLYKGSFPFFSGKWEVTDKRRGTVRRFAKQILLFHQEIHL
;
A
#
# COMPACT_ATOMS: atom_id res chain seq x y z
N MET A 1 -17.83 0.24 0.70
CA MET A 1 -17.08 1.30 0.01
C MET A 1 -16.02 0.62 -0.82
N GLU A 2 -15.98 0.89 -2.11
CA GLU A 2 -15.02 0.29 -3.03
C GLU A 2 -13.94 1.31 -3.37
N LEU A 3 -12.69 0.84 -3.41
CA LEU A 3 -11.53 1.63 -3.79
C LEU A 3 -10.82 0.90 -4.93
N TYR A 4 -10.43 1.67 -5.93
CA TYR A 4 -9.77 1.21 -7.13
C TYR A 4 -8.38 1.83 -7.20
N PHE A 5 -7.45 1.09 -7.80
CA PHE A 5 -6.06 1.53 -7.93
C PHE A 5 -5.63 1.28 -9.37
N ARG A 6 -4.85 2.20 -9.92
CA ARG A 6 -4.45 2.16 -11.32
C ARG A 6 -3.22 1.27 -11.53
N ASP A 7 -3.46 -0.01 -11.80
CA ASP A 7 -2.67 -1.00 -12.57
C ASP A 7 -1.12 -0.97 -12.59
N ASN A 8 -0.46 -0.60 -11.49
CA ASN A 8 1.00 -0.70 -11.34
C ASN A 8 1.44 -1.28 -9.99
N PHE A 9 0.65 -2.18 -9.41
CA PHE A 9 0.86 -2.69 -8.05
C PHE A 9 2.20 -3.38 -7.78
N PHE A 10 2.95 -3.75 -8.82
CA PHE A 10 4.24 -4.43 -8.69
C PHE A 10 5.45 -3.56 -9.04
N ASN A 11 5.23 -2.34 -9.56
CA ASN A 11 6.29 -1.39 -9.83
C ASN A 11 6.40 -0.38 -8.68
N ALA A 12 7.63 0.00 -8.33
CA ALA A 12 7.83 1.09 -7.37
C ALA A 12 7.30 2.40 -7.96
N GLY A 13 6.67 3.23 -7.12
CA GLY A 13 6.17 4.54 -7.51
C GLY A 13 4.78 4.88 -6.98
N VAL A 14 4.32 6.06 -7.39
CA VAL A 14 3.06 6.65 -6.94
C VAL A 14 1.91 6.24 -7.85
N THR A 15 0.87 5.66 -7.27
CA THR A 15 -0.37 5.28 -7.94
C THR A 15 -1.55 6.02 -7.33
N GLU A 16 -2.51 6.40 -8.17
CA GLU A 16 -3.73 7.07 -7.73
C GLU A 16 -4.74 6.06 -7.16
N ILE A 17 -5.42 6.46 -6.08
CA ILE A 17 -6.56 5.75 -5.49
C ILE A 17 -7.82 6.43 -5.99
N LEU A 18 -8.77 5.67 -6.52
CA LEU A 18 -10.07 6.16 -7.00
C LEU A 18 -11.21 5.59 -6.15
N ASN A 19 -12.28 6.35 -5.97
CA ASN A 19 -13.54 5.85 -5.41
C ASN A 19 -14.38 5.13 -6.49
N GLY A 20 -15.55 4.61 -6.10
CA GLY A 20 -16.47 3.93 -7.03
C GLY A 20 -17.07 4.82 -8.13
N GLN A 21 -16.88 6.13 -8.06
CA GLN A 21 -17.27 7.09 -9.09
C GLN A 21 -16.09 7.41 -10.04
N GLY A 22 -14.92 6.82 -9.81
CA GLY A 22 -13.70 7.13 -10.58
C GLY A 22 -13.04 8.44 -10.16
N GLU A 23 -13.45 9.06 -9.04
CA GLU A 23 -12.85 10.29 -8.54
C GLU A 23 -11.63 9.99 -7.67
N SER A 24 -10.64 10.87 -7.70
CA SER A 24 -9.45 10.76 -6.86
C SER A 24 -9.80 10.75 -5.37
N ALA A 25 -9.39 9.67 -4.70
CA ALA A 25 -9.52 9.42 -3.27
C ALA A 25 -8.21 9.67 -2.51
N GLY A 26 -7.09 9.73 -3.22
CA GLY A 26 -5.75 9.90 -2.66
C GLY A 26 -4.70 9.20 -3.51
N GLN A 27 -3.54 8.92 -2.90
CA GLN A 27 -2.42 8.29 -3.58
C GLN A 27 -1.76 7.23 -2.70
N ILE A 28 -1.16 6.24 -3.33
CA ILE A 28 -0.33 5.23 -2.70
C ILE A 28 1.07 5.29 -3.32
N ASP A 29 2.11 5.41 -2.51
CA ASP A 29 3.51 5.35 -2.96
C ASP A 29 4.11 4.01 -2.54
N LEU A 30 4.40 3.17 -3.53
CA LEU A 30 5.06 1.88 -3.37
C LEU A 30 6.57 2.11 -3.40
N LYS A 31 7.20 2.10 -2.23
CA LYS A 31 8.62 2.48 -2.11
C LYS A 31 9.57 1.45 -2.72
N SER A 32 9.21 0.16 -2.85
CA SER A 32 10.05 -0.89 -3.47
C SER A 32 9.40 -2.29 -3.43
N ALA A 33 9.60 -3.08 -4.50
CA ALA A 33 9.29 -4.51 -4.58
C ALA A 33 10.12 -5.40 -3.63
N PHE A 34 11.22 -4.87 -3.08
CA PHE A 34 12.12 -5.54 -2.12
C PHE A 34 12.14 -4.89 -0.72
N GLY A 35 11.43 -3.78 -0.52
CA GLY A 35 11.33 -3.11 0.79
C GLY A 35 9.94 -3.19 1.44
N SER A 36 8.94 -3.72 0.72
CA SER A 36 7.56 -3.91 1.15
C SER A 36 7.05 -2.77 2.04
N ALA A 37 7.25 -1.53 1.57
CA ALA A 37 6.84 -0.33 2.26
C ALA A 37 5.92 0.50 1.38
N ILE A 38 4.87 1.02 2.02
CA ILE A 38 3.74 1.68 1.39
C ILE A 38 3.46 2.95 2.17
N ASP A 39 3.43 4.09 1.49
CA ASP A 39 2.90 5.33 2.06
C ASP A 39 1.53 5.62 1.43
N VAL A 40 0.55 5.98 2.25
CA VAL A 40 -0.81 6.33 1.79
C VAL A 40 -1.06 7.80 2.08
N TYR A 41 -1.44 8.53 1.04
CA TYR A 41 -1.71 9.95 1.06
C TYR A 41 -3.20 10.21 0.80
N GLY A 42 -3.75 11.22 1.48
CA GLY A 42 -5.09 11.73 1.21
C GLY A 42 -5.13 12.58 -0.06
N LYS A 43 -6.34 13.07 -0.39
CA LYS A 43 -6.57 13.93 -1.57
C LYS A 43 -5.73 15.20 -1.58
N ASP A 44 -5.36 15.72 -0.42
CA ASP A 44 -4.58 16.96 -0.28
C ASP A 44 -3.07 16.69 -0.21
N GLY A 45 -2.63 15.47 -0.54
CA GLY A 45 -1.22 15.06 -0.46
C GLY A 45 -0.71 14.88 0.97
N GLN A 46 -1.57 14.94 1.97
CA GLN A 46 -1.21 14.68 3.34
C GLN A 46 -0.95 13.18 3.54
N LEU A 47 0.21 12.83 4.10
CA LEU A 47 0.46 11.45 4.54
C LEU A 47 -0.56 11.06 5.63
N LEU A 48 -1.29 9.98 5.42
CA LEU A 48 -2.28 9.44 6.36
C LEU A 48 -1.70 8.23 7.10
N TYR A 49 -1.14 7.29 6.33
CA TYR A 49 -0.64 6.03 6.86
C TYR A 49 0.67 5.62 6.23
N LYS A 50 1.45 4.83 6.97
CA LYS A 50 2.57 4.05 6.43
C LYS A 50 2.38 2.58 6.76
N GLY A 51 2.54 1.72 5.78
CA GLY A 51 2.68 0.28 5.94
C GLY A 51 4.12 -0.13 5.68
N SER A 52 4.68 -1.00 6.50
CA SER A 52 5.94 -1.66 6.19
C SER A 52 5.89 -3.13 6.56
N PHE A 53 6.67 -3.95 5.86
CA PHE A 53 6.93 -5.33 6.24
C PHE A 53 8.40 -5.44 6.66
N PRO A 54 8.70 -5.28 7.96
CA PRO A 54 10.06 -5.45 8.46
C PRO A 54 10.52 -6.89 8.17
N PHE A 55 11.70 -7.01 7.55
CA PHE A 55 12.33 -8.30 7.31
C PHE A 55 12.31 -9.17 8.58
N PHE A 56 12.01 -10.46 8.42
CA PHE A 56 11.94 -11.48 9.48
C PHE A 56 10.75 -11.41 10.46
N SER A 57 9.87 -10.40 10.40
CA SER A 57 8.76 -10.29 11.36
C SER A 57 7.51 -11.11 11.00
N GLY A 58 7.35 -11.48 9.73
CA GLY A 58 6.14 -12.15 9.22
C GLY A 58 4.87 -11.29 9.34
N LYS A 59 4.99 -10.00 9.64
CA LYS A 59 3.87 -9.11 10.00
C LYS A 59 4.00 -7.77 9.31
N TRP A 60 2.86 -7.24 8.86
CA TRP A 60 2.79 -5.85 8.45
C TRP A 60 2.67 -4.95 9.68
N GLU A 61 3.45 -3.87 9.68
CA GLU A 61 3.33 -2.77 10.63
C GLU A 61 2.66 -1.58 9.95
N VAL A 62 1.54 -1.13 10.51
CA VAL A 62 0.81 0.05 10.02
C VAL A 62 0.87 1.16 11.06
N THR A 63 1.38 2.31 10.64
CA THR A 63 1.50 3.51 11.47
C THR A 63 0.61 4.63 10.91
N ASP A 64 -0.06 5.35 11.81
CA ASP A 64 -0.83 6.55 11.48
C ASP A 64 0.04 7.77 11.80
N LYS A 65 -0.07 8.83 10.98
CA LYS A 65 0.67 10.08 11.18
C LYS A 65 0.44 10.72 12.56
N ARG A 66 -0.70 10.50 13.21
CA ARG A 66 -1.09 11.19 14.45
C ARG A 66 -0.77 10.43 15.74
N ARG A 67 -0.61 9.10 15.70
CA ARG A 67 -0.44 8.26 16.89
C ARG A 67 0.47 7.09 16.54
N GLY A 68 1.62 7.00 17.21
CA GLY A 68 2.62 5.96 16.98
C GLY A 68 1.99 4.55 16.91
N THR A 69 2.52 3.74 15.98
CA THR A 69 2.12 2.37 15.58
C THR A 69 0.68 1.97 15.91
N VAL A 70 -0.18 2.02 14.91
CA VAL A 70 -1.61 1.82 15.10
C VAL A 70 -1.98 0.34 15.16
N ARG A 71 -1.44 -0.54 14.30
CA ARG A 71 -1.77 -1.99 14.34
C ARG A 71 -0.66 -2.84 13.71
N ARG A 72 -0.46 -4.04 14.28
CA ARG A 72 0.33 -5.13 13.68
C ARG A 72 -0.62 -6.17 13.11
N PHE A 73 -0.54 -6.45 11.82
CA PHE A 73 -1.35 -7.49 11.17
C PHE A 73 -0.47 -8.70 10.86
N ALA A 74 -0.78 -9.83 11.48
CA ALA A 74 -0.16 -11.11 11.15
C ALA A 74 -0.98 -11.78 10.03
N LYS A 75 -0.84 -11.31 8.80
CA LYS A 75 -1.19 -12.09 7.61
C LYS A 75 -0.27 -11.71 6.47
N GLN A 76 0.49 -12.69 6.03
CA GLN A 76 1.33 -12.66 4.85
C GLN A 76 0.40 -12.63 3.63
N ILE A 77 0.21 -11.46 3.01
CA ILE A 77 -0.27 -11.43 1.62
C ILE A 77 0.95 -11.71 0.76
N LEU A 78 1.26 -12.99 0.60
CA LEU A 78 2.03 -13.48 -0.54
C LEU A 78 1.03 -13.59 -1.69
N LEU A 79 0.92 -12.54 -2.50
CA LEU A 79 0.43 -12.68 -3.87
C LEU A 79 1.63 -13.15 -4.71
N PHE A 80 1.88 -14.46 -4.71
CA PHE A 80 2.60 -15.07 -5.81
C PHE A 80 1.59 -15.16 -6.97
N HIS A 81 1.76 -14.35 -8.01
CA HIS A 81 1.12 -14.66 -9.28
C HIS A 81 2.04 -15.62 -10.04
N GLN A 82 1.46 -16.77 -10.39
CA GLN A 82 2.05 -17.88 -11.12
C GLN A 82 2.52 -17.46 -12.51
N GLU A 83 3.52 -18.19 -12.99
CA GLU A 83 4.17 -18.18 -14.30
C GLU A 83 3.36 -17.60 -15.48
N ILE A 84 3.97 -16.65 -16.21
CA ILE A 84 3.64 -16.43 -17.62
C ILE A 84 4.58 -17.32 -18.43
N HIS A 85 4.15 -18.55 -18.66
CA HIS A 85 4.47 -19.24 -19.90
C HIS A 85 3.36 -18.93 -20.89
N LEU A 86 3.71 -18.24 -21.97
CA LEU A 86 3.30 -18.51 -23.36
C LEU A 86 4.22 -17.73 -24.29
#